data_AF-A0A6I1R9V4-F1
#
_entry.id   AF-A0A6I1R9V4-F1
#
_cell.length_a   1.000
_cell.length_b   1.000
_cell.length_c   1.000
_cell.angle_alpha   90.00
_cell.angle_beta   90.00
_cell.angle_gamma   90.00
#
_symmetry.space_group_name_H-M   'P 1'
#
loop_
_entity.id
_entity.type
_entity.pdbx_description
1 polymer ?
#
loop_
_entity_poly.entity_id
_entity_poly.type
_entity_poly.pdbx_seq_one_letter_code
_entity_poly.pdbx_strand_id
1 'polypeptide(L)'
;MTTTARSSNEQRLLVRSLERSFARLDLARLNGKRINLDVYGLTGDRDFARELLAANLGEKGVRVAHPAETADINVKIFINALAVDQDDSLIGIPAFTAPLIGSPVPEVALFKAVRNRGHAELQLFVFDEISGNFVERSPRAVGRAKYDEYTVAVWINFTVNDLDEPRRSEER
;
A
#
# COMPACT_ATOMS: atom_id res chain seq x y z
N MET A 1 -8.95 22.17 6.00
CA MET A 1 -7.65 21.51 6.25
C MET A 1 -7.87 20.47 7.33
N THR A 2 -7.79 19.19 7.01
CA THR A 2 -7.76 18.11 8.02
C THR A 2 -6.89 17.00 7.45
N THR A 3 -5.59 17.09 7.68
CA THR A 3 -4.70 15.95 7.54
C THR A 3 -4.12 15.72 8.93
N THR A 4 -4.75 14.86 9.70
CA THR A 4 -4.06 14.19 10.81
C THR A 4 -2.94 13.35 10.19
N ALA A 5 -1.74 13.39 10.77
CA ALA A 5 -0.65 12.55 10.31
C ALA A 5 -1.09 11.07 10.31
N ARG A 6 -0.82 10.34 9.22
CA ARG A 6 -1.19 8.93 9.10
C ARG A 6 -0.53 8.11 10.21
N SER A 7 -1.27 7.17 10.79
CA SER A 7 -0.76 6.24 11.78
C SER A 7 0.33 5.33 11.17
N SER A 8 1.18 4.74 12.02
CA SER A 8 2.19 3.78 11.58
C SER A 8 1.57 2.57 10.87
N ASN A 9 0.40 2.10 11.32
CA ASN A 9 -0.31 0.98 10.70
C ASN A 9 -0.82 1.34 9.29
N GLU A 10 -1.36 2.54 9.09
CA GLU A 10 -1.79 3.01 7.76
C GLU A 10 -0.60 3.10 6.80
N GLN A 11 0.53 3.66 7.24
CA GLN A 11 1.74 3.74 6.42
C GLN A 11 2.24 2.34 6.02
N ARG A 12 2.24 1.39 6.96
CA ARG A 12 2.60 -0.01 6.68
C ARG A 12 1.62 -0.66 5.69
N LEU A 13 0.31 -0.41 5.82
CA LEU A 13 -0.69 -0.93 4.88
C LEU A 13 -0.47 -0.40 3.45
N LEU A 14 -0.16 0.89 3.31
CA LEU A 14 0.18 1.49 2.01
C LEU A 14 1.41 0.80 1.39
N VAL A 15 2.51 0.71 2.13
CA VAL A 15 3.75 0.09 1.64
C VAL A 15 3.51 -1.38 1.27
N ARG A 16 2.88 -2.17 2.14
CA ARG A 16 2.64 -3.59 1.89
C ARG A 16 1.71 -3.84 0.71
N SER A 17 0.65 -3.06 0.57
CA SER A 17 -0.25 -3.17 -0.58
C SER A 17 0.48 -2.81 -1.88
N LEU A 18 1.32 -1.77 -1.88
CA LEU A 18 2.13 -1.38 -3.03
C LEU A 18 3.14 -2.46 -3.42
N GLU A 19 3.89 -3.00 -2.47
CA GLU A 19 4.85 -4.10 -2.69
C GLU A 19 4.17 -5.34 -3.28
N ARG A 20 3.01 -5.73 -2.72
CA ARG A 20 2.23 -6.88 -3.21
C ARG A 20 1.64 -6.63 -4.60
N SER A 21 1.30 -5.39 -4.90
CA SER A 21 0.87 -5.00 -6.24
C SER A 21 2.03 -5.13 -7.22
N PHE A 22 3.19 -4.58 -6.88
CA PHE A 22 4.40 -4.67 -7.70
C PHE A 22 4.84 -6.12 -7.95
N ALA A 23 4.78 -6.98 -6.94
CA ALA A 23 5.13 -8.40 -7.06
C ALA A 23 4.27 -9.19 -8.06
N ARG A 24 3.10 -8.65 -8.44
CA ARG A 24 2.19 -9.25 -9.43
C ARG A 24 2.41 -8.74 -10.84
N LEU A 25 3.29 -7.75 -11.04
CA LEU A 25 3.67 -7.30 -12.38
C LEU A 25 4.57 -8.35 -13.03
N ASP A 26 4.32 -8.63 -14.31
CA ASP A 26 5.26 -9.41 -15.12
C ASP A 26 6.39 -8.49 -15.59
N LEU A 27 7.60 -8.79 -15.10
CA LEU A 27 8.81 -8.03 -15.39
C LEU A 27 9.73 -8.76 -16.36
N ALA A 28 9.31 -9.90 -16.94
CA ALA A 28 10.15 -10.72 -17.81
C ALA A 28 10.77 -9.94 -18.97
N ARG A 29 10.05 -8.95 -19.52
CA ARG A 29 10.54 -8.10 -20.61
C ARG A 29 11.58 -7.07 -20.20
N LEU A 30 11.64 -6.71 -18.92
CA LEU A 30 12.58 -5.72 -18.39
C LEU A 30 13.93 -6.37 -18.03
N ASN A 31 13.95 -7.70 -17.91
CA ASN A 31 15.12 -8.43 -17.44
C ASN A 31 16.31 -8.20 -18.38
N GLY A 32 17.45 -7.81 -17.80
CA GLY A 32 18.69 -7.52 -18.53
C GLY A 32 18.66 -6.24 -19.37
N LYS A 33 17.55 -5.48 -19.39
CA LYS A 33 17.46 -4.19 -20.10
C LYS A 33 17.76 -3.03 -19.17
N ARG A 34 18.29 -1.96 -19.74
CA ARG A 34 18.30 -0.64 -19.12
C ARG A 34 16.98 0.06 -19.46
N ILE A 35 16.25 0.51 -18.45
CA ILE A 35 14.94 1.14 -18.64
C ILE A 35 14.98 2.59 -18.21
N ASN A 36 14.24 3.45 -18.91
CA ASN A 36 13.82 4.72 -18.36
C ASN A 36 12.50 4.50 -17.60
N LEU A 37 12.39 5.02 -16.38
CA LEU A 37 11.26 4.78 -15.49
C LEU A 37 10.51 6.06 -15.14
N ASP A 38 9.29 6.16 -15.64
CA ASP A 38 8.31 7.16 -15.25
C ASP A 38 7.22 6.52 -14.38
N VAL A 39 6.90 7.17 -13.26
CA VAL A 39 5.83 6.74 -12.36
C VAL A 39 4.80 7.85 -12.23
N TYR A 40 3.55 7.52 -12.51
CA TYR A 40 2.41 8.43 -12.45
C TYR A 40 1.44 7.97 -11.37
N GLY A 41 0.84 8.90 -10.65
CA GLY A 41 -0.15 8.61 -9.62
C GLY A 41 -0.90 9.87 -9.22
N LEU A 42 -2.11 9.69 -8.70
CA LEU A 42 -2.98 10.79 -8.24
C LEU A 42 -2.71 11.21 -6.79
N THR A 43 -1.88 10.46 -6.06
CA THR A 43 -1.58 10.66 -4.64
C THR A 43 -0.29 11.46 -4.42
N GLY A 44 -0.20 12.18 -3.30
CA GLY A 44 1.03 12.81 -2.83
C GLY A 44 2.15 11.81 -2.45
N ASP A 45 1.81 10.53 -2.27
CA ASP A 45 2.78 9.46 -1.97
C ASP A 45 3.55 8.96 -3.21
N ARG A 46 3.29 9.54 -4.39
CA ARG A 46 3.84 9.11 -5.68
C ARG A 46 5.36 9.09 -5.68
N ASP A 47 6.01 10.11 -5.13
CA ASP A 47 7.47 10.23 -5.21
C ASP A 47 8.16 9.16 -4.34
N PHE A 48 7.62 8.88 -3.15
CA PHE A 48 8.05 7.73 -2.34
C PHE A 48 7.81 6.40 -3.07
N ALA A 49 6.62 6.22 -3.65
CA ALA A 49 6.29 5.01 -4.41
C ALA A 49 7.22 4.82 -5.61
N ARG A 50 7.60 5.90 -6.30
CA ARG A 50 8.56 5.85 -7.41
C ARG A 50 9.90 5.29 -6.96
N GLU A 51 10.47 5.83 -5.89
CA GLU A 51 11.78 5.37 -5.39
C GLU A 51 11.72 3.93 -4.88
N LEU A 52 10.64 3.54 -4.19
CA LEU A 52 10.45 2.16 -3.75
C LEU A 52 10.34 1.19 -4.94
N LEU A 53 9.57 1.54 -5.97
CA LEU A 53 9.45 0.72 -7.17
C LEU A 53 10.78 0.62 -7.93
N ALA A 54 11.53 1.71 -8.04
CA ALA A 54 12.86 1.72 -8.65
C ALA A 54 13.84 0.80 -7.89
N ALA A 55 13.86 0.87 -6.55
CA ALA A 55 14.66 -0.01 -5.72
C ALA A 55 14.27 -1.49 -5.93
N ASN A 56 12.98 -1.81 -5.90
CA ASN A 56 12.48 -3.17 -6.09
C ASN A 56 12.75 -3.72 -7.51
N LEU A 57 12.78 -2.86 -8.54
CA LEU A 57 13.23 -3.21 -9.88
C LEU A 57 14.73 -3.53 -9.90
N GLY A 58 15.53 -2.70 -9.21
CA GLY A 58 16.96 -2.91 -9.03
C GLY A 58 17.30 -4.24 -8.35
N GLU A 59 16.57 -4.60 -7.28
CA GLU A 59 16.72 -5.90 -6.60
C GLU A 59 16.43 -7.09 -7.53
N LYS A 60 15.57 -6.90 -8.54
CA LYS A 60 15.24 -7.90 -9.57
C LYS A 60 16.18 -7.86 -10.77
N GLY A 61 17.27 -7.10 -10.71
CA GLY A 61 18.29 -7.00 -11.76
C GLY A 61 17.93 -6.08 -12.93
N VAL A 62 16.84 -5.32 -12.83
CA VAL A 62 16.46 -4.32 -13.84
C VAL A 62 17.25 -3.04 -13.57
N ARG A 63 17.95 -2.52 -14.58
CA ARG A 63 18.74 -1.28 -14.44
C ARG A 63 17.89 -0.07 -14.82
N VAL A 64 17.60 0.80 -13.86
CA VAL A 64 16.97 2.10 -14.13
C VAL A 64 18.06 3.08 -14.61
N ALA A 65 17.88 3.65 -15.78
CA ALA A 65 18.81 4.60 -16.39
C ALA A 65 18.88 5.89 -15.57
N HIS A 66 20.09 6.43 -15.40
CA HIS A 66 20.26 7.81 -14.96
C HIS A 66 19.91 8.77 -16.11
N PRO A 67 19.54 10.03 -15.83
CA PRO A 67 19.11 10.99 -16.86
C PRO A 67 20.11 11.23 -18.01
N ALA A 68 21.40 10.93 -17.80
CA ALA A 68 22.46 11.06 -18.79
C ALA A 68 22.72 9.77 -19.60
N GLU A 69 22.03 8.66 -19.30
CA GLU A 69 22.23 7.36 -19.94
C GLU A 69 21.15 7.08 -20.98
N THR A 70 21.54 6.43 -22.08
CA THR A 70 20.58 5.90 -23.07
C THR A 70 19.91 4.65 -22.52
N ALA A 71 18.58 4.65 -22.43
CA ALA A 71 17.77 3.47 -22.10
C ALA A 71 17.48 2.60 -23.34
N ASP A 72 17.22 1.32 -23.11
CA ASP A 72 16.79 0.39 -24.17
C ASP A 72 15.27 0.50 -24.41
N ILE A 73 14.50 0.78 -23.35
CA ILE A 73 13.05 0.90 -23.38
C ILE A 73 12.54 1.95 -22.38
N ASN A 74 11.40 2.54 -22.71
CA ASN A 74 10.66 3.46 -21.85
C ASN A 74 9.56 2.69 -21.09
N VAL A 75 9.59 2.76 -19.77
CA VAL A 75 8.60 2.10 -18.90
C VAL A 75 7.81 3.15 -18.13
N LYS A 76 6.49 3.09 -18.25
CA LYS A 76 5.55 3.94 -17.50
C LYS A 76 4.73 3.09 -16.55
N ILE A 77 4.82 3.36 -15.25
CA ILE A 77 3.98 2.72 -14.23
C ILE A 77 2.92 3.71 -13.77
N PHE A 78 1.66 3.31 -13.87
CA PHE A 78 0.52 4.07 -13.35
C PHE A 78 0.07 3.45 -12.03
N ILE A 79 0.05 4.28 -10.99
CA ILE A 79 -0.57 4.01 -9.70
C ILE A 79 -2.03 4.44 -9.81
N ASN A 80 -2.88 3.51 -10.23
CA ASN A 80 -4.31 3.75 -10.42
C ASN A 80 -5.03 3.95 -9.08
N ALA A 81 -4.57 3.27 -8.03
CA ALA A 81 -5.04 3.43 -6.67
C ALA A 81 -3.88 3.19 -5.69
N LEU A 82 -3.83 3.99 -4.62
CA LEU A 82 -2.96 3.78 -3.46
C LEU A 82 -3.62 4.44 -2.25
N ALA A 83 -4.28 3.64 -1.44
CA ALA A 83 -5.13 4.11 -0.36
C ALA A 83 -5.20 3.11 0.81
N VAL A 84 -5.71 3.59 1.94
CA VAL A 84 -6.16 2.77 3.05
C VAL A 84 -7.64 3.09 3.27
N ASP A 85 -8.47 2.05 3.20
CA ASP A 85 -9.88 2.13 3.54
C ASP A 85 -10.07 1.71 5.00
N GLN A 86 -10.86 2.48 5.75
CA GLN A 86 -11.20 2.20 7.14
C GLN A 86 -12.71 1.96 7.26
N ASP A 87 -13.07 0.90 7.98
CA ASP A 87 -14.45 0.51 8.28
C ASP A 87 -14.54 0.05 9.74
N ASP A 88 -15.54 0.49 10.48
CA ASP A 88 -15.79 0.06 11.84
C ASP A 88 -17.24 -0.36 12.07
N SER A 89 -17.41 -1.37 12.93
CA SER A 89 -18.72 -1.88 13.32
C SER A 89 -18.74 -2.16 14.81
N LEU A 90 -19.82 -1.74 15.46
CA LEU A 90 -20.00 -1.87 16.91
C LEU A 90 -21.38 -2.44 17.22
N ILE A 91 -21.42 -3.47 18.05
CA ILE A 91 -22.59 -3.98 18.74
C ILE A 91 -22.36 -3.73 20.24
N GLY A 92 -23.09 -2.77 20.80
CA GLY A 92 -22.91 -2.35 22.18
C GLY A 92 -23.38 -0.92 22.41
N ILE A 93 -22.87 -0.31 23.47
CA ILE A 93 -23.11 1.09 23.80
C ILE A 93 -21.90 1.88 23.30
N PRO A 94 -22.05 2.78 22.31
CA PRO A 94 -20.95 3.64 21.86
C PRO A 94 -20.53 4.61 22.97
N ALA A 95 -19.31 5.14 22.89
CA ALA A 95 -18.91 6.24 23.77
C ALA A 95 -19.79 7.47 23.48
N PHE A 96 -20.27 8.13 24.53
CA PHE A 96 -21.05 9.37 24.41
C PHE A 96 -20.82 10.27 25.63
N THR A 97 -21.03 11.58 25.46
CA THR A 97 -21.00 12.52 26.58
C THR A 97 -22.42 12.64 27.13
N ALA A 98 -22.61 12.27 28.40
CA ALA A 98 -23.93 12.35 29.02
C ALA A 98 -24.30 13.83 29.30
N PRO A 99 -25.38 14.37 28.70
CA PRO A 99 -25.66 15.81 28.73
C PRO A 99 -25.87 16.37 30.14
N LEU A 100 -26.38 15.52 31.06
CA LEU A 100 -26.78 15.94 32.40
C LEU A 100 -25.62 15.98 33.41
N ILE A 101 -24.58 15.18 33.19
CA ILE A 101 -23.41 15.05 34.08
C ILE A 101 -22.13 15.59 33.45
N GLY A 102 -22.13 15.91 32.14
CA GLY A 102 -20.97 16.40 31.40
C GLY A 102 -19.79 15.43 31.36
N SER A 103 -19.96 14.20 31.85
CA SER A 103 -18.92 13.19 31.93
C SER A 103 -18.94 12.30 30.69
N PRO A 104 -17.76 11.95 30.13
CA PRO A 104 -17.68 10.94 29.09
C PRO A 104 -18.12 9.58 29.66
N VAL A 105 -19.09 8.96 29.01
CA VAL A 105 -19.48 7.57 29.26
C VAL A 105 -18.65 6.70 28.31
N PRO A 106 -17.87 5.73 28.81
CA PRO A 106 -17.03 4.89 27.97
C PRO A 106 -17.86 3.94 27.12
N GLU A 107 -17.26 3.48 26.02
CA GLU A 107 -17.83 2.46 25.16
C GLU A 107 -17.95 1.11 25.89
N VAL A 108 -19.08 0.42 25.71
CA VAL A 108 -19.29 -0.96 26.17
C VAL A 108 -19.57 -1.84 24.95
N ALA A 109 -18.52 -2.47 24.42
CA ALA A 109 -18.59 -3.29 23.21
C ALA A 109 -18.87 -4.77 23.53
N LEU A 110 -20.04 -5.29 23.14
CA LEU A 110 -20.27 -6.74 23.11
C LEU A 110 -19.53 -7.37 21.93
N PHE A 111 -19.50 -6.67 20.80
CA PHE A 111 -18.67 -6.97 19.66
C PHE A 111 -18.26 -5.68 18.96
N LYS A 112 -16.99 -5.54 18.62
CA LYS A 112 -16.47 -4.45 17.79
C LYS A 112 -15.50 -5.03 16.77
N ALA A 113 -15.55 -4.53 15.54
CA ALA A 113 -14.55 -4.80 14.54
C ALA A 113 -14.13 -3.48 13.88
N VAL A 114 -12.84 -3.14 13.96
CA VAL A 114 -12.20 -2.02 13.28
C VAL A 114 -11.28 -2.58 12.21
N ARG A 115 -11.55 -2.29 10.94
CA ARG A 115 -10.89 -2.91 9.80
C ARG A 115 -10.17 -1.86 8.99
N ASN A 116 -8.86 -2.04 8.83
CA ASN A 116 -8.04 -1.20 7.96
C ASN A 116 -7.55 -2.04 6.79
N ARG A 117 -7.82 -1.58 5.57
CA ARG A 117 -7.49 -2.29 4.32
C ARG A 117 -6.60 -1.41 3.45
N GLY A 118 -5.34 -1.81 3.27
CA GLY A 118 -4.46 -1.22 2.26
C GLY A 118 -4.84 -1.72 0.87
N HIS A 119 -4.91 -0.82 -0.11
CA HIS A 119 -5.21 -1.13 -1.50
C HIS A 119 -4.26 -0.38 -2.43
N ALA A 120 -3.59 -1.13 -3.31
CA ALA A 120 -2.76 -0.55 -4.36
C ALA A 120 -3.05 -1.23 -5.70
N GLU A 121 -3.22 -0.42 -6.75
CA GLU A 121 -3.39 -0.90 -8.11
C GLU A 121 -2.32 -0.28 -9.01
N LEU A 122 -1.47 -1.15 -9.58
CA LEU A 122 -0.41 -0.76 -10.50
C LEU A 122 -0.72 -1.25 -11.91
N GLN A 123 -0.28 -0.47 -12.88
CA GLN A 123 -0.33 -0.88 -14.28
C GLN A 123 0.90 -0.41 -15.03
N LEU A 124 1.54 -1.34 -15.73
CA LEU A 124 2.78 -1.10 -16.44
C LEU A 124 2.51 -0.96 -17.95
N PHE A 125 3.18 0.01 -18.57
CA PHE A 125 3.19 0.23 -20.00
C PHE A 125 4.64 0.29 -20.49
N VAL A 126 4.93 -0.41 -21.58
CA VAL A 126 6.24 -0.44 -22.23
C VAL A 126 6.16 0.24 -23.58
N PHE A 127 7.13 1.10 -23.83
CA PHE A 127 7.32 1.81 -25.08
C PHE A 127 8.74 1.57 -25.60
N ASP A 128 8.89 1.51 -26.91
CA ASP A 128 10.19 1.50 -27.58
C ASP A 128 10.86 2.87 -27.43
N GLU A 129 12.15 2.91 -27.05
CA GLU A 129 12.85 4.17 -26.79
C GLU A 129 12.99 5.03 -28.04
N ILE A 130 13.40 4.42 -29.16
CA ILE A 130 13.78 5.13 -30.39
C ILE A 130 12.54 5.64 -31.12
N SER A 131 11.53 4.78 -31.26
CA SER A 131 10.33 5.09 -32.04
C SER A 131 9.19 5.67 -31.21
N GLY A 132 9.22 5.54 -29.88
CA GLY A 132 8.14 5.95 -28.99
C GLY A 132 6.88 5.10 -29.11
N ASN A 133 6.93 4.00 -29.87
CA ASN A 133 5.77 3.16 -30.12
C ASN A 133 5.37 2.36 -28.89
N PHE A 134 4.07 2.21 -28.69
CA PHE A 134 3.52 1.31 -27.68
C PHE A 134 3.90 -0.14 -28.02
N VAL A 135 4.47 -0.83 -27.04
CA VAL A 135 4.87 -2.24 -27.17
C VAL A 135 3.85 -3.12 -26.45
N GLU A 136 3.64 -2.88 -25.16
CA GLU A 136 2.79 -3.73 -24.34
C GLU A 136 2.25 -3.00 -23.11
N ARG A 137 1.13 -3.51 -22.61
CA ARG A 137 0.51 -3.12 -21.35
C ARG A 137 0.29 -4.35 -20.48
N SER A 138 0.67 -4.28 -19.22
CA SER A 138 0.35 -5.33 -18.25
C SER A 138 -1.15 -5.31 -17.87
N PRO A 139 -1.71 -6.44 -17.46
CA PRO A 139 -2.93 -6.44 -16.65
C PRO A 139 -2.78 -5.53 -15.42
N ARG A 140 -3.91 -5.13 -14.85
CA ARG A 140 -3.92 -4.39 -13.58
C ARG A 140 -3.42 -5.31 -12.47
N ALA A 141 -2.29 -4.97 -11.88
CA ALA A 141 -1.78 -5.66 -10.71
C ALA A 141 -2.42 -5.03 -9.47
N VAL A 142 -3.08 -5.85 -8.66
CA VAL A 142 -3.77 -5.39 -7.44
C VAL A 142 -3.07 -6.00 -6.23
N GLY A 143 -2.60 -5.17 -5.32
CA GLY A 143 -2.07 -5.56 -4.02
C GLY A 143 -3.02 -5.11 -2.90
N ARG A 144 -3.17 -5.95 -1.89
CA ARG A 144 -4.01 -5.69 -0.72
C ARG A 144 -3.26 -6.02 0.56
N ALA A 145 -3.53 -5.28 1.62
CA ALA A 145 -3.03 -5.55 2.96
C ALA A 145 -4.14 -5.32 3.99
N LYS A 146 -4.04 -5.99 5.15
CA LYS A 146 -5.05 -5.92 6.19
C LYS A 146 -4.49 -5.77 7.58
N TYR A 147 -5.20 -4.99 8.39
CA TYR A 147 -5.02 -4.89 9.81
C TYR A 147 -6.37 -4.68 10.48
N ASP A 148 -6.91 -5.74 11.08
CA ASP A 148 -8.22 -5.76 11.71
C ASP A 148 -8.09 -5.94 13.21
N GLU A 149 -8.75 -5.10 13.98
CA GLU A 149 -8.85 -5.20 15.44
C GLU A 149 -10.27 -5.62 15.81
N TYR A 150 -10.37 -6.57 16.74
CA TYR A 150 -11.63 -7.08 17.24
C TYR A 150 -11.69 -6.98 18.75
N THR A 151 -12.84 -6.54 19.26
CA THR A 151 -13.18 -6.60 20.69
C THR A 151 -14.42 -7.46 20.84
N VAL A 152 -14.37 -8.43 21.75
CA VAL A 152 -15.47 -9.35 22.06
C VAL A 152 -15.73 -9.33 23.56
N ALA A 153 -17.01 -9.26 23.92
CA ALA A 153 -17.47 -9.28 25.31
C ALA A 153 -16.69 -8.30 26.21
N VAL A 154 -16.45 -7.07 25.74
CA VAL A 154 -15.79 -5.95 26.45
C VAL A 154 -14.29 -6.14 26.75
N TRP A 155 -13.81 -7.35 27.05
CA TRP A 155 -12.43 -7.59 27.53
C TRP A 155 -11.54 -8.38 26.56
N ILE A 156 -12.12 -9.12 25.61
CA ILE A 156 -11.33 -9.98 24.71
C ILE A 156 -10.95 -9.17 23.48
N ASN A 157 -9.68 -8.76 23.40
CA ASN A 157 -9.15 -8.01 22.27
C ASN A 157 -8.17 -8.88 21.48
N PHE A 158 -8.32 -8.91 20.16
CA PHE A 158 -7.38 -9.61 19.28
C PHE A 158 -7.25 -8.91 17.94
N THR A 159 -6.11 -9.10 17.29
CA THR A 159 -5.80 -8.49 15.99
C THR A 159 -5.61 -9.58 14.94
N VAL A 160 -6.15 -9.38 13.75
CA VAL A 160 -5.93 -10.20 12.57
C VAL A 160 -5.31 -9.33 11.50
N ASN A 161 -4.06 -9.59 11.15
CA ASN A 161 -3.35 -8.79 10.16
C ASN A 161 -2.47 -9.65 9.25
N ASP A 162 -2.05 -9.07 8.14
CA ASP A 162 -1.04 -9.64 7.25
C ASP A 162 0.16 -8.68 7.09
N LEU A 163 0.32 -7.74 8.01
CA LEU A 163 1.46 -6.85 8.07
C LEU A 163 2.59 -7.60 8.78
N ASP A 164 3.26 -8.52 8.07
CA ASP A 164 4.33 -9.41 8.58
C ASP A 164 4.85 -9.02 9.98
N GLU A 165 4.52 -9.84 10.98
CA GLU A 165 5.08 -9.67 12.32
C GLU A 165 6.61 -9.70 12.21
N PRO A 166 7.33 -8.82 12.93
CA PRO A 166 8.78 -8.92 13.00
C PRO A 166 9.10 -10.35 13.43
N ARG A 167 9.93 -11.03 12.62
CA ARG A 167 10.49 -12.34 12.92
C ARG A 167 10.92 -12.31 14.38
N ARG A 168 10.12 -12.93 15.28
CA ARG A 168 10.47 -13.08 16.69
C ARG A 168 11.80 -13.80 16.66
N SER A 169 12.87 -13.07 16.99
CA SER A 169 14.17 -13.67 17.23
C SER A 169 13.94 -14.68 18.34
N GLU A 170 13.97 -15.97 17.97
CA GLU A 170 14.32 -17.03 18.90
C GLU A 170 15.71 -16.65 19.42
N GLU A 171 15.75 -16.00 20.58
CA GLU A 171 16.96 -15.91 21.39
C GLU A 171 17.33 -17.34 21.78
N ARG A 172 18.39 -17.83 21.15
CA ARG A 172 19.14 -19.01 21.56
C ARG A 172 19.99 -18.71 22.78
#